data_AF-A0A316FIM6-F1
#
_entry.id   AF-A0A316FIM6-F1
#
_cell.length_a   1.000
_cell.length_b   1.000
_cell.length_c   1.000
_cell.angle_alpha   90.00
_cell.angle_beta   90.00
_cell.angle_gamma   90.00
#
_symmetry.space_group_name_H-M   'P 1'
#
loop_
_entity.id
_entity.type
_entity.pdbx_description
1 polymer ?
#
loop_
_entity_poly.entity_id
_entity_poly.type
_entity_poly.pdbx_seq_one_letter_code
_entity_poly.pdbx_strand_id
1 'polypeptide(L)'
;MTLAAVLLIMAAVRVWNHRGPARAQSCTGPLAAALLVAVSGRVPPLTGWGYALGAACAMTAGYGIVLLVPAGRRALAARSYDHPVRKALIGVPLSTVVFEEVAFRGVLWALIADGHGVVWATVITAVLFGFWHLPDRGEVAFTTLAGVLLSILRAASGGIIAPFVLHWTANGLGILASAWVRRSGPADSGDTDKS
;
A
#
# COMPACT_ATOMS: atom_id res chain seq x y z
N MET A 1 13.56 -8.61 -22.92
CA MET A 1 14.08 -9.53 -21.88
C MET A 1 13.81 -9.01 -20.46
N THR A 2 14.13 -7.75 -20.15
CA THR A 2 13.98 -7.15 -18.81
C THR A 2 12.55 -7.17 -18.25
N LEU A 3 11.53 -6.82 -19.05
CA LEU A 3 10.13 -6.82 -18.60
C LEU A 3 9.67 -8.21 -18.15
N ALA A 4 10.01 -9.26 -18.91
CA ALA A 4 9.68 -10.64 -18.55
C ALA A 4 10.36 -11.07 -17.23
N ALA A 5 11.62 -10.72 -17.04
CA ALA A 5 12.34 -11.01 -15.79
C ALA A 5 11.70 -10.30 -14.58
N VAL A 6 11.32 -9.02 -14.73
CA VAL A 6 10.60 -8.26 -13.70
C VAL A 6 9.27 -8.93 -13.33
N LEU A 7 8.47 -9.31 -14.33
CA LEU A 7 7.18 -9.98 -14.10
C LEU A 7 7.35 -11.36 -13.43
N LEU A 8 8.38 -12.12 -13.80
CA LEU A 8 8.71 -13.40 -13.16
C LEU A 8 9.11 -13.23 -11.69
N ILE A 9 9.96 -12.23 -11.38
CA ILE A 9 10.33 -11.90 -10.00
C ILE A 9 9.09 -11.50 -9.20
N MET A 10 8.22 -10.66 -9.76
CA MET A 10 6.97 -10.26 -9.10
C MET A 10 6.05 -11.46 -8.85
N ALA A 11 5.91 -12.37 -9.80
CA ALA A 11 5.14 -13.59 -9.63
C ALA A 11 5.73 -14.50 -8.53
N ALA A 12 7.05 -14.64 -8.47
CA ALA A 12 7.73 -15.39 -7.41
C ALA A 12 7.50 -14.76 -6.02
N VAL A 13 7.60 -13.43 -5.92
CA VAL A 13 7.29 -12.70 -4.67
C VAL A 13 5.83 -12.86 -4.28
N ARG A 14 4.89 -12.86 -5.24
CA ARG A 14 3.47 -13.11 -4.95
C ARG A 14 3.26 -14.49 -4.33
N VAL A 15 3.87 -15.53 -4.91
CA VAL A 15 3.82 -16.89 -4.38
C VAL A 15 4.45 -16.95 -2.99
N TRP A 16 5.60 -16.31 -2.79
CA TRP A 16 6.25 -16.22 -1.48
C TRP A 16 5.37 -15.53 -0.44
N ASN A 17 4.68 -14.44 -0.79
CA ASN A 17 3.78 -13.75 0.14
C ASN A 17 2.59 -14.61 0.59
N HIS A 18 2.18 -15.60 -0.21
CA HIS A 18 1.07 -16.52 0.11
C HIS A 18 1.53 -17.78 0.86
N ARG A 19 2.77 -18.24 0.64
CA ARG A 19 3.26 -19.52 1.20
C ARG A 19 4.36 -19.38 2.25
N GLY A 20 5.06 -18.26 2.26
CA GLY A 20 6.19 -18.00 3.15
C GLY A 20 5.75 -17.54 4.54
N PRO A 21 6.66 -17.59 5.54
CA PRO A 21 6.37 -17.15 6.90
C PRO A 21 6.17 -15.63 6.96
N ALA A 22 5.04 -15.18 7.52
CA ALA A 22 4.67 -13.76 7.59
C ALA A 22 5.76 -12.87 8.24
N ARG A 23 6.51 -13.40 9.21
CA ARG A 23 7.60 -12.66 9.89
C ARG A 23 8.77 -12.32 8.97
N ALA A 24 9.00 -13.11 7.92
CA ALA A 24 10.10 -12.87 6.99
C ALA A 24 9.78 -11.74 5.98
N GLN A 25 8.50 -11.39 5.81
CA GLN A 25 8.04 -10.46 4.78
C GLN A 25 8.64 -9.06 4.91
N SER A 26 8.86 -8.58 6.15
CA SER A 26 9.53 -7.28 6.40
C SER A 26 10.96 -7.21 5.87
N CYS A 27 11.64 -8.35 5.73
CA CYS A 27 12.97 -8.43 5.15
C CYS A 27 12.91 -8.77 3.66
N THR A 28 12.06 -9.72 3.26
CA THR A 28 12.00 -10.18 1.87
C THR A 28 11.41 -9.13 0.93
N GLY A 29 10.51 -8.26 1.40
CA GLY A 29 9.95 -7.15 0.61
C GLY A 29 11.02 -6.18 0.10
N PRO A 30 11.81 -5.53 0.99
CA PRO A 30 12.87 -4.62 0.58
C PRO A 30 13.97 -5.29 -0.24
N LEU A 31 14.33 -6.55 0.08
CA LEU A 31 15.29 -7.32 -0.70
C LEU A 31 14.79 -7.59 -2.13
N ALA A 32 13.52 -7.95 -2.29
CA ALA A 32 12.91 -8.15 -3.60
C ALA A 32 12.80 -6.84 -4.38
N ALA A 33 12.53 -5.71 -3.71
CA ALA A 33 12.55 -4.39 -4.32
C ALA A 33 13.95 -4.04 -4.85
N ALA A 34 14.99 -4.28 -4.04
CA ALA A 34 16.38 -4.08 -4.45
C ALA A 34 16.78 -4.98 -5.63
N LEU A 35 16.34 -6.26 -5.62
CA LEU A 35 16.54 -7.18 -6.73
C LEU A 35 15.89 -6.68 -8.02
N LEU A 36 14.66 -6.16 -7.95
CA LEU A 36 13.98 -5.57 -9.11
C LEU A 36 14.74 -4.37 -9.68
N VAL A 37 15.27 -3.49 -8.83
CA VAL A 37 16.10 -2.36 -9.26
C VAL A 37 17.39 -2.86 -9.92
N ALA A 38 18.07 -3.83 -9.31
CA ALA A 38 19.31 -4.39 -9.84
C ALA A 38 19.12 -5.07 -11.21
N VAL A 39 18.07 -5.89 -11.36
CA VAL A 39 17.76 -6.61 -12.61
C VAL A 39 17.26 -5.67 -13.71
N SER A 40 16.49 -4.64 -13.35
CA SER A 40 15.95 -3.70 -14.34
C SER A 40 16.89 -2.57 -14.72
N GLY A 41 17.88 -2.25 -13.87
CA GLY A 41 18.70 -1.05 -13.98
C GLY A 41 17.91 0.25 -13.75
N ARG A 42 16.70 0.17 -13.17
CA ARG A 42 15.81 1.33 -12.96
C ARG A 42 15.77 1.72 -11.50
N VAL A 43 16.55 2.76 -11.17
CA VAL A 43 16.49 3.40 -9.85
C VAL A 43 15.30 4.38 -9.83
N PRO A 44 14.29 4.18 -8.98
CA PRO A 44 13.15 5.09 -8.92
C PRO A 44 13.57 6.47 -8.39
N PRO A 45 13.17 7.58 -9.05
CA PRO A 45 13.44 8.92 -8.52
C PRO A 45 12.72 9.15 -7.19
N LEU A 46 13.42 9.77 -6.24
CA LEU A 46 12.86 10.13 -4.92
C LEU A 46 12.42 11.60 -4.88
N THR A 47 11.67 12.02 -5.90
CA THR A 47 11.13 13.37 -6.07
C THR A 47 9.65 13.42 -5.71
N GLY A 48 9.08 14.64 -5.67
CA GLY A 48 7.65 14.82 -5.43
C GLY A 48 7.26 15.08 -3.97
N TRP A 49 8.17 15.57 -3.13
CA TRP A 49 7.92 15.78 -1.70
C TRP A 49 6.74 16.72 -1.39
N GLY A 50 6.48 17.73 -2.22
CA GLY A 50 5.29 18.59 -2.09
C GLY A 50 3.98 17.81 -2.29
N TYR A 51 3.93 16.96 -3.31
CA TYR A 51 2.81 16.03 -3.53
C TYR A 51 2.67 15.01 -2.40
N ALA A 52 3.79 14.54 -1.85
CA ALA A 52 3.81 13.60 -0.73
C ALA A 52 3.23 14.22 0.55
N LEU A 53 3.60 15.47 0.87
CA LEU A 53 3.00 16.21 1.97
C LEU A 53 1.49 16.39 1.74
N GLY A 54 1.09 16.81 0.54
CA GLY A 54 -0.32 16.94 0.18
C GLY A 54 -1.10 15.63 0.33
N ALA A 55 -0.51 14.50 -0.09
CA ALA A 55 -1.09 13.17 0.06
C ALA A 55 -1.26 12.77 1.55
N ALA A 56 -0.26 13.03 2.38
CA ALA A 56 -0.35 12.76 3.82
C ALA A 56 -1.45 13.60 4.49
N CYS A 57 -1.53 14.89 4.16
CA CYS A 57 -2.57 15.79 4.65
C CYS A 57 -3.96 15.33 4.19
N ALA A 58 -4.12 15.00 2.90
CA ALA A 58 -5.38 14.52 2.35
C ALA A 58 -5.85 13.22 3.02
N MET A 59 -4.95 12.27 3.25
CA MET A 59 -5.29 11.01 3.92
C MET A 59 -5.64 11.21 5.39
N THR A 60 -4.92 12.09 6.09
CA THR A 60 -5.23 12.47 7.47
C THR A 60 -6.62 13.10 7.57
N ALA A 61 -6.93 14.06 6.70
CA ALA A 61 -8.25 14.69 6.64
C ALA A 61 -9.34 13.67 6.29
N GLY A 62 -9.10 12.80 5.31
CA GLY A 62 -10.02 11.74 4.91
C GLY A 62 -10.39 10.81 6.06
N TYR A 63 -9.40 10.29 6.81
CA TYR A 63 -9.67 9.49 8.00
C TYR A 63 -10.34 10.30 9.11
N GLY A 64 -10.01 11.58 9.27
CA GLY A 64 -10.75 12.49 10.16
C GLY A 64 -12.24 12.52 9.84
N ILE A 65 -12.61 12.68 8.56
CA ILE A 65 -14.00 12.65 8.10
C ILE A 65 -14.64 11.28 8.36
N VAL A 66 -13.95 10.18 8.05
CA VAL A 66 -14.46 8.81 8.33
C VAL A 66 -14.80 8.63 9.82
N LEU A 67 -13.99 9.18 10.72
CA LEU A 67 -14.23 9.13 12.16
C LEU A 67 -15.43 9.96 12.61
N LEU A 68 -15.85 10.98 11.85
CA LEU A 68 -17.05 11.76 12.14
C LEU A 68 -18.35 11.04 11.75
N VAL A 69 -18.28 10.05 10.85
CA VAL A 69 -19.44 9.34 10.33
C VAL A 69 -19.67 8.03 11.13
N PRO A 70 -20.86 7.77 11.69
CA PRO A 70 -21.13 6.54 12.46
C PRO A 70 -20.86 5.25 11.69
N ALA A 71 -21.22 5.21 10.40
CA ALA A 71 -20.92 4.08 9.52
C ALA A 71 -19.41 3.88 9.35
N GLY A 72 -18.63 4.96 9.23
CA GLY A 72 -17.17 4.92 9.15
C GLY A 72 -16.53 4.38 10.43
N ARG A 73 -16.98 4.85 11.60
CA ARG A 73 -16.56 4.31 12.90
C ARG A 73 -16.87 2.82 13.02
N ARG A 74 -18.07 2.37 12.61
CA ARG A 74 -18.43 0.93 12.60
C ARG A 74 -17.52 0.11 11.69
N ALA A 75 -17.20 0.61 10.50
CA ALA A 75 -16.31 -0.07 9.56
C ALA A 75 -14.88 -0.22 10.13
N LEU A 76 -14.36 0.84 10.76
CA LEU A 76 -13.06 0.80 11.44
C LEU A 76 -13.06 -0.13 12.65
N ALA A 77 -14.16 -0.12 13.42
CA ALA A 77 -14.34 -1.03 14.56
C ALA A 77 -14.49 -2.50 14.15
N ALA A 78 -14.67 -2.83 12.86
CA ALA A 78 -14.77 -4.22 12.42
C ALA A 78 -13.40 -4.92 12.35
N ARG A 79 -12.28 -4.19 12.28
CA ARG A 79 -10.93 -4.77 12.13
C ARG A 79 -10.10 -4.61 13.41
N SER A 80 -9.48 -5.68 13.88
CA SER A 80 -8.54 -5.66 15.01
C SER A 80 -7.12 -5.93 14.53
N TYR A 81 -6.15 -5.37 15.22
CA TYR A 81 -4.73 -5.47 14.85
C TYR A 81 -3.88 -5.65 16.10
N ASP A 82 -3.04 -6.68 16.10
CA ASP A 82 -2.01 -6.83 17.13
C ASP A 82 -0.90 -5.78 16.93
N HIS A 83 -0.51 -5.12 18.02
CA HIS A 83 0.53 -4.08 18.03
C HIS A 83 0.38 -3.06 16.89
N PRO A 84 -0.75 -2.30 16.84
CA PRO A 84 -1.15 -1.51 15.68
C PRO A 84 -0.12 -0.46 15.28
N VAL A 85 0.57 0.16 16.24
CA VAL A 85 1.63 1.14 15.97
C VAL A 85 2.82 0.50 15.25
N ARG A 86 3.32 -0.63 15.75
CA ARG A 86 4.41 -1.38 15.11
C ARG A 86 4.01 -1.86 13.72
N LYS A 87 2.77 -2.33 13.57
CA LYS A 87 2.24 -2.77 12.27
C LYS A 87 2.16 -1.60 11.28
N ALA A 88 1.62 -0.46 11.67
CA ALA A 88 1.45 0.71 10.81
C ALA A 88 2.79 1.38 10.42
N LEU A 89 3.74 1.48 11.35
CA LEU A 89 4.99 2.23 11.14
C LEU A 89 6.15 1.40 10.61
N ILE A 90 6.15 0.08 10.84
CA ILE A 90 7.27 -0.80 10.46
C ILE A 90 6.77 -1.91 9.54
N GLY A 91 5.72 -2.64 9.94
CA GLY A 91 5.22 -3.78 9.18
C GLY A 91 4.74 -3.38 7.78
N VAL A 92 3.76 -2.49 7.69
CA VAL A 92 3.18 -2.01 6.43
C VAL A 92 4.23 -1.46 5.47
N PRO A 93 5.08 -0.48 5.85
CA PRO A 93 6.01 0.09 4.88
C PRO A 93 7.01 -0.94 4.37
N LEU A 94 7.55 -1.80 5.25
CA LEU A 94 8.59 -2.76 4.85
C LEU A 94 8.03 -4.00 4.14
N SER A 95 6.96 -4.60 4.66
CA SER A 95 6.40 -5.82 4.11
C SER A 95 5.55 -5.60 2.86
N THR A 96 5.08 -4.36 2.63
CA THR A 96 4.09 -4.08 1.58
C THR A 96 4.53 -2.91 0.70
N VAL A 97 4.58 -1.70 1.26
CA VAL A 97 4.65 -0.47 0.45
C VAL A 97 5.96 -0.37 -0.32
N VAL A 98 7.11 -0.65 0.30
CA VAL A 98 8.42 -0.57 -0.37
C VAL A 98 8.44 -1.45 -1.61
N PHE A 99 8.04 -2.73 -1.49
CA PHE A 99 8.05 -3.64 -2.62
C PHE A 99 7.07 -3.19 -3.71
N GLU A 100 5.83 -2.88 -3.32
CA GLU A 100 4.79 -2.57 -4.30
C GLU A 100 5.06 -1.26 -5.04
N GLU A 101 5.49 -0.21 -4.36
CA GLU A 101 5.81 1.07 -5.02
C GLU A 101 7.02 0.94 -5.93
N VAL A 102 8.07 0.23 -5.51
CA VAL A 102 9.25 0.01 -6.35
C VAL A 102 8.89 -0.86 -7.54
N ALA A 103 8.16 -1.95 -7.35
CA ALA A 103 7.81 -2.87 -8.42
C ALA A 103 6.88 -2.23 -9.45
N PHE A 104 5.73 -1.72 -9.01
CA PHE A 104 4.69 -1.23 -9.92
C PHE A 104 4.98 0.16 -10.44
N ARG A 105 5.34 1.11 -9.56
CA ARG A 105 5.55 2.51 -9.96
C ARG A 105 7.00 2.74 -10.33
N GLY A 106 7.95 2.24 -9.54
CA GLY A 106 9.39 2.42 -9.74
C GLY A 106 9.92 1.84 -11.04
N VAL A 107 9.71 0.54 -11.22
CA VAL A 107 10.30 -0.27 -12.29
C VAL A 107 9.32 -0.52 -13.43
N LEU A 108 8.19 -1.18 -13.16
CA LEU A 108 7.27 -1.64 -14.20
C LEU A 108 6.64 -0.49 -14.99
N TRP A 109 6.14 0.54 -14.29
CA TRP A 109 5.59 1.73 -14.93
C TRP A 109 6.64 2.43 -15.79
N ALA A 110 7.88 2.56 -15.32
CA ALA A 110 8.95 3.21 -16.09
C ALA A 110 9.33 2.42 -17.35
N LEU A 111 9.43 1.09 -17.25
CA LEU A 111 9.73 0.22 -18.40
C LEU A 111 8.63 0.31 -19.47
N ILE A 112 7.36 0.39 -19.06
CA ILE A 112 6.24 0.52 -20.01
C ILE A 112 6.18 1.93 -20.60
N ALA A 113 6.37 2.96 -19.76
CA ALA A 113 6.29 4.36 -20.17
C ALA A 113 7.31 4.70 -21.26
N ASP A 114 8.52 4.15 -21.19
CA ASP A 114 9.57 4.41 -22.19
C ASP A 114 9.22 3.91 -23.59
N GLY A 115 8.47 2.81 -23.68
CA GLY A 115 8.10 2.20 -24.97
C GLY A 115 6.69 2.56 -25.46
N HIS A 116 5.77 2.86 -24.54
CA HIS A 116 4.33 2.96 -24.83
C HIS A 116 3.68 4.22 -24.23
N GLY A 117 4.43 5.04 -23.49
CA GLY A 117 3.93 6.28 -22.89
C GLY A 117 3.17 6.10 -21.57
N VAL A 118 2.89 7.24 -20.94
CA VAL A 118 2.33 7.37 -19.58
C VAL A 118 0.95 6.73 -19.42
N VAL A 119 0.11 6.82 -20.44
CA VAL A 119 -1.27 6.30 -20.40
C VAL A 119 -1.25 4.77 -20.29
N TRP A 120 -0.52 4.09 -21.18
CA TRP A 120 -0.42 2.63 -21.16
C TRP A 120 0.32 2.12 -19.93
N ALA A 121 1.37 2.83 -19.47
CA ALA A 121 2.02 2.53 -18.21
C ALA A 121 1.03 2.56 -17.05
N THR A 122 0.18 3.59 -16.97
CA THR A 122 -0.83 3.75 -15.93
C THR A 122 -1.91 2.66 -15.97
N VAL A 123 -2.47 2.39 -17.16
CA VAL A 123 -3.52 1.38 -17.32
C VAL A 123 -3.00 0.00 -16.96
N ILE A 124 -1.85 -0.40 -17.52
CA ILE A 124 -1.31 -1.75 -17.34
C ILE A 124 -0.89 -1.97 -15.89
N THR A 125 -0.15 -1.04 -15.28
CA THR A 125 0.29 -1.23 -13.89
C THR A 125 -0.86 -1.15 -12.90
N ALA A 126 -1.90 -0.35 -13.15
CA ALA A 126 -3.10 -0.31 -12.30
C ALA A 126 -3.89 -1.63 -12.35
N VAL A 127 -4.06 -2.23 -13.54
CA VAL A 127 -4.73 -3.53 -13.68
C VAL A 127 -3.92 -4.63 -13.00
N LEU A 128 -2.59 -4.68 -13.22
CA LEU A 128 -1.72 -5.65 -12.57
C LEU A 128 -1.68 -5.47 -11.05
N PHE A 129 -1.73 -4.22 -10.58
CA PHE A 129 -1.83 -3.91 -9.15
C PHE A 129 -3.19 -4.35 -8.57
N GLY A 130 -4.28 -4.23 -9.32
CA GLY A 130 -5.56 -4.85 -8.94
C GLY A 130 -5.45 -6.36 -8.78
N PHE A 131 -4.93 -7.05 -9.79
CA PHE A 131 -4.74 -8.50 -9.74
C PHE A 131 -3.75 -8.96 -8.66
N TRP A 132 -2.84 -8.08 -8.23
CA TRP A 132 -1.98 -8.30 -7.06
C TRP A 132 -2.77 -8.58 -5.76
N HIS A 133 -4.05 -8.17 -5.70
CA HIS A 133 -4.91 -8.28 -4.52
C HIS A 133 -6.00 -9.37 -4.62
N LEU A 134 -5.93 -10.25 -5.64
CA LEU A 134 -6.79 -11.45 -5.69
C LEU A 134 -6.70 -12.30 -4.40
N PRO A 135 -7.76 -13.03 -4.00
CA PRO A 135 -8.97 -13.32 -4.78
C PRO A 135 -10.19 -12.41 -4.54
N ASP A 136 -10.13 -11.43 -3.63
CA ASP A 136 -11.28 -10.58 -3.32
C ASP A 136 -11.58 -9.62 -4.49
N ARG A 137 -12.72 -9.82 -5.16
CA ARG A 137 -13.12 -9.02 -6.33
C ARG A 137 -13.38 -7.56 -5.99
N GLY A 138 -13.92 -7.28 -4.80
CA GLY A 138 -14.15 -5.91 -4.33
C GLY A 138 -12.82 -5.20 -4.08
N GLU A 139 -11.87 -5.92 -3.50
CA GLU A 139 -10.51 -5.43 -3.30
C GLU A 139 -9.79 -5.16 -4.63
N VAL A 140 -9.93 -6.05 -5.62
CA VAL A 140 -9.35 -5.87 -6.96
C VAL A 140 -9.84 -4.58 -7.61
N ALA A 141 -11.15 -4.32 -7.63
CA ALA A 141 -11.70 -3.11 -8.24
C ALA A 141 -11.21 -1.84 -7.52
N PHE A 142 -11.24 -1.84 -6.18
CA PHE A 142 -10.75 -0.72 -5.38
C PHE A 142 -9.25 -0.47 -5.58
N THR A 143 -8.44 -1.53 -5.56
CA THR A 143 -6.99 -1.43 -5.72
C THR A 143 -6.58 -1.09 -7.15
N THR A 144 -7.32 -1.49 -8.18
CA THR A 144 -7.11 -0.97 -9.55
C THR A 144 -7.32 0.55 -9.60
N LEU A 145 -8.41 1.07 -9.02
CA LEU A 145 -8.64 2.52 -8.97
C LEU A 145 -7.55 3.24 -8.16
N ALA A 146 -7.14 2.67 -7.03
CA ALA A 146 -6.00 3.18 -6.27
C ALA A 146 -4.70 3.15 -7.11
N GLY A 147 -4.48 2.09 -7.89
CA GLY A 147 -3.34 1.96 -8.80
C GLY A 147 -3.31 3.03 -9.88
N VAL A 148 -4.48 3.43 -10.41
CA VAL A 148 -4.59 4.58 -11.32
C VAL A 148 -4.18 5.86 -10.60
N LEU A 149 -4.73 6.14 -9.42
CA LEU A 149 -4.40 7.33 -8.63
C LEU A 149 -2.89 7.40 -8.29
N LEU A 150 -2.31 6.29 -7.85
CA LEU A 150 -0.87 6.20 -7.53
C LEU A 150 -0.01 6.41 -8.78
N SER A 151 -0.43 5.93 -9.95
CA SER A 151 0.29 6.11 -11.21
C SER A 151 0.17 7.55 -11.73
N ILE A 152 -0.99 8.19 -11.58
CA ILE A 152 -1.16 9.62 -11.85
C ILE A 152 -0.25 10.43 -10.94
N LEU A 153 -0.22 10.11 -9.65
CA LEU A 153 0.63 10.81 -8.69
C LEU A 153 2.11 10.62 -9.02
N ARG A 154 2.53 9.42 -9.42
CA ARG A 154 3.87 9.15 -9.94
C ARG A 154 4.18 10.01 -11.17
N ALA A 155 3.27 10.08 -12.15
CA ALA A 155 3.47 10.86 -13.36
C ALA A 155 3.59 12.37 -13.06
N ALA A 156 2.71 12.89 -12.20
CA ALA A 156 2.69 14.30 -11.81
C ALA A 156 3.89 14.72 -10.95
N SER A 157 4.35 13.84 -10.05
CA SER A 157 5.42 14.14 -9.12
C SER A 157 6.82 13.77 -9.63
N GLY A 158 6.90 13.00 -10.72
CA GLY A 158 8.15 12.53 -11.33
C GLY A 158 8.89 11.44 -10.53
N GLY A 159 8.33 10.95 -9.42
CA GLY A 159 9.04 10.06 -8.48
C GLY A 159 8.10 9.22 -7.63
N ILE A 160 8.65 8.28 -6.85
CA ILE A 160 7.84 7.35 -6.06
C ILE A 160 7.46 7.86 -4.67
N ILE A 161 8.05 8.96 -4.18
CA ILE A 161 7.81 9.39 -2.80
C ILE A 161 6.34 9.79 -2.58
N ALA A 162 5.71 10.47 -3.54
CA ALA A 162 4.32 10.85 -3.44
C ALA A 162 3.35 9.64 -3.38
N PRO A 163 3.37 8.68 -4.32
CA PRO A 163 2.55 7.48 -4.21
C PRO A 163 2.93 6.61 -3.01
N PHE A 164 4.20 6.53 -2.63
CA PHE A 164 4.64 5.84 -1.41
C PHE A 164 3.99 6.41 -0.16
N VAL A 165 4.02 7.73 0.02
CA VAL A 165 3.42 8.37 1.19
C VAL A 165 1.90 8.23 1.17
N LEU A 166 1.25 8.40 0.01
CA LEU A 166 -0.20 8.20 -0.11
C LEU A 166 -0.58 6.76 0.29
N HIS A 167 0.11 5.77 -0.26
CA HIS A 167 -0.17 4.36 -0.03
C HIS A 167 0.15 3.94 1.42
N TRP A 168 1.29 4.37 1.96
CA TRP A 168 1.63 4.10 3.36
C TRP A 168 0.64 4.74 4.32
N THR A 169 0.29 6.01 4.12
CA THR A 169 -0.67 6.69 5.00
C THR A 169 -2.07 6.09 4.88
N ALA A 170 -2.51 5.67 3.69
CA ALA A 170 -3.79 5.00 3.52
C ALA A 170 -3.91 3.73 4.38
N ASN A 171 -2.87 2.91 4.39
CA ASN A 171 -2.82 1.67 5.18
C ASN A 171 -2.58 1.94 6.67
N GLY A 172 -1.55 2.74 6.97
CA GLY A 172 -1.09 3.01 8.33
C GLY A 172 -2.14 3.74 9.16
N LEU A 173 -2.75 4.80 8.61
CA LEU A 173 -3.81 5.52 9.29
C LEU A 173 -5.07 4.67 9.45
N GLY A 174 -5.39 3.77 8.50
CA GLY A 174 -6.49 2.83 8.65
C GLY A 174 -6.31 1.88 9.84
N ILE A 175 -5.11 1.34 10.02
CA ILE A 175 -4.76 0.51 11.18
C ILE A 175 -4.88 1.31 12.47
N LEU A 176 -4.28 2.50 12.52
CA LEU A 176 -4.27 3.35 13.71
C LEU A 176 -5.67 3.84 14.08
N ALA A 177 -6.49 4.23 13.10
CA ALA A 177 -7.88 4.64 13.29
C ALA A 177 -8.74 3.47 13.77
N SER A 178 -8.55 2.26 13.22
CA SER A 178 -9.25 1.05 13.69
C SER A 178 -8.92 0.74 15.16
N ALA A 179 -7.63 0.81 15.52
CA ALA A 179 -7.19 0.65 16.90
C ALA A 179 -7.74 1.75 17.82
N TRP A 180 -7.78 3.00 17.35
CA TRP A 180 -8.32 4.15 18.08
C TRP A 180 -9.82 4.01 18.36
N VAL A 181 -10.63 3.61 17.37
CA VAL A 181 -12.07 3.43 17.59
C VAL A 181 -12.33 2.31 18.59
N ARG A 182 -11.60 1.19 18.50
CA ARG A 182 -11.77 0.05 19.42
C ARG A 182 -11.36 0.36 20.86
N ARG A 183 -10.29 1.12 21.09
CA ARG A 183 -9.89 1.54 22.45
C ARG A 183 -10.84 2.59 23.07
N SER A 184 -11.56 3.32 22.23
CA SER A 184 -12.48 4.40 22.64
C SER A 184 -13.94 3.96 22.68
N GLY A 185 -14.24 2.68 22.40
CA GLY A 185 -15.55 2.10 22.67
C GLY A 185 -15.82 2.01 24.17
N PRO A 186 -17.09 1.95 24.61
CA PRO A 186 -17.40 1.73 26.02
C PRO A 186 -16.65 0.47 26.49
N ALA A 187 -15.93 0.58 27.61
CA ALA A 187 -15.56 -0.62 28.35
C ALA A 187 -16.88 -1.30 28.69
N ASP A 188 -17.05 -2.57 28.34
CA ASP A 188 -18.04 -3.38 29.05
C ASP A 188 -17.66 -3.25 30.52
N SER A 189 -18.47 -2.49 31.26
CA SER A 189 -18.46 -2.51 32.71
C SER A 189 -18.86 -3.92 33.08
N GLY A 190 -17.85 -4.79 33.17
CA GLY A 190 -17.95 -6.12 33.74
C GLY A 190 -18.60 -5.97 35.10
N ASP A 191 -19.83 -6.46 35.14
CA ASP A 191 -20.75 -6.39 36.23
C ASP A 191 -20.08 -6.82 37.53
N THR A 192 -20.12 -5.92 38.50
CA THR A 192 -20.05 -6.27 39.91
C THR A 192 -21.26 -7.13 40.22
N ASP A 193 -21.11 -8.45 40.25
CA ASP A 193 -21.96 -9.22 41.15
C ASP A 193 -21.14 -10.17 42.01
N LYS A 194 -21.09 -9.78 43.28
CA LYS A 194 -20.75 -10.63 44.40
C LYS A 194 -22.01 -11.43 44.70
N SER A 195 -21.96 -12.74 44.57
CA SER A 195 -22.83 -13.64 45.34
C SER A 195 -22.02 -14.85 45.79
#